data_AF-A0A843SYB9-F1
#
_entry.id   AF-A0A843SYB9-F1
#
_cell.length_a   1.000
_cell.length_b   1.000
_cell.length_c   1.000
_cell.angle_alpha   90.00
_cell.angle_beta   90.00
_cell.angle_gamma   90.00
#
_symmetry.space_group_name_H-M   'P 1'
#
loop_
_entity.id
_entity.type
_entity.pdbx_description
1 polymer ?
#
loop_
_entity_poly.entity_id
_entity_poly.type
_entity_poly.pdbx_seq_one_letter_code
_entity_poly.pdbx_strand_id
1 'polypeptide(L)'
;MIHVVPRLVVLPDDPALGEFRQQFAGMLGMIEERPDEGEADQLRVAGFDLIIGSDRFQERLLEGPEDRVNGRAMLRARLLDAILNDRDRHWDQWRWAEFERQEIRYWRPIPEDRDYVFVDFNGILPSLAARVFAHFVSFDDELPTVEELNQNATDMDRRLLAELPRSAWDSTAAFLQAALTEEVIADAVRQLPKPYQEEVGGSLQRTLLARRDALPAFARQWYSWLSSEVDVHGTDAAEIAIAEYQPDGSLEVRLYAEQEGEAAGSPFYLRRFRPDETNEVRIYLHDGNDAAVVRGTVSSSSIGVRVLGGPGIDTLTDSSYVRSGARVSFHDASGDDNQFNLSRHTQPGLLQHRG
;
A
#
# COMPACT_ATOMS: atom_id res chain seq x y z
N MET A 1 -9.36 -2.19 13.43
CA MET A 1 -8.55 -2.88 12.40
C MET A 1 -8.47 -4.34 12.81
N ILE A 2 -8.32 -5.24 11.85
CA ILE A 2 -8.02 -6.63 12.19
C ILE A 2 -6.54 -6.67 12.58
N HIS A 3 -6.23 -7.26 13.72
CA HIS A 3 -4.88 -7.34 14.27
C HIS A 3 -4.84 -8.51 15.25
N VAL A 4 -3.67 -9.08 15.41
CA VAL A 4 -3.37 -10.03 16.47
C VAL A 4 -3.18 -9.28 17.79
N VAL A 5 -3.42 -9.95 18.91
CA VAL A 5 -3.25 -9.36 20.25
C VAL A 5 -2.07 -10.02 20.96
N PRO A 6 -0.87 -9.43 20.90
CA PRO A 6 0.28 -9.97 21.63
C PRO A 6 0.07 -9.80 23.13
N ARG A 7 0.56 -10.77 23.90
CA ARG A 7 0.52 -10.76 25.37
C ARG A 7 1.93 -10.93 25.91
N LEU A 8 2.37 -9.97 26.71
CA LEU A 8 3.61 -10.08 27.46
C LEU A 8 3.46 -11.17 28.54
N VAL A 9 4.34 -12.16 28.50
CA VAL A 9 4.32 -13.30 29.44
C VAL A 9 5.75 -13.64 29.86
N VAL A 10 5.86 -14.23 31.05
CA VAL A 10 7.02 -15.09 31.36
C VAL A 10 6.59 -16.50 30.99
N LEU A 11 7.25 -17.08 29.98
CA LEU A 11 6.92 -18.40 29.47
C LEU A 11 7.02 -19.43 30.61
N PRO A 12 5.93 -20.14 30.93
CA PRO A 12 5.95 -21.10 32.01
C PRO A 12 6.85 -22.27 31.65
N ASP A 13 7.41 -22.91 32.68
CA ASP A 13 8.10 -24.18 32.53
C ASP A 13 7.08 -25.33 32.32
N ASP A 14 6.49 -25.36 31.12
CA ASP A 14 5.34 -26.20 30.78
C ASP A 14 5.72 -27.33 29.79
N PRO A 15 5.34 -28.60 30.06
CA PRO A 15 5.52 -29.70 29.10
C PRO A 15 4.93 -29.44 27.69
N ALA A 16 3.91 -28.60 27.56
CA ALA A 16 3.30 -28.25 26.27
C ALA A 16 4.29 -27.58 25.30
N LEU A 17 5.38 -27.00 25.80
CA LEU A 17 6.45 -26.42 24.98
C LEU A 17 7.33 -27.48 24.29
N GLY A 18 7.21 -28.77 24.64
CA GLY A 18 7.95 -29.84 23.98
C GLY A 18 9.47 -29.63 24.00
N GLU A 19 10.11 -29.74 22.84
CA GLU A 19 11.57 -29.53 22.69
C GLU A 19 12.00 -28.08 23.00
N PHE A 20 11.11 -27.12 22.77
CA PHE A 20 11.36 -25.69 23.00
C PHE A 20 11.36 -25.34 24.49
N ARG A 21 10.86 -26.22 25.37
CA ARG A 21 10.83 -26.00 26.81
C ARG A 21 12.21 -25.65 27.38
N GLN A 22 13.26 -26.35 26.98
CA GLN A 22 14.62 -26.10 27.49
C GLN A 22 15.16 -24.71 27.10
N GLN A 23 14.70 -24.19 25.95
CA GLN A 23 15.12 -22.91 25.45
C GLN A 23 14.32 -21.76 26.05
N PHE A 24 13.00 -21.92 26.18
CA PHE A 24 12.10 -20.80 26.46
C PHE A 24 11.48 -20.77 27.87
N ALA A 25 11.58 -21.85 28.65
CA ALA A 25 11.05 -21.85 30.01
C ALA A 25 11.68 -20.74 30.86
N GLY A 26 10.82 -19.93 31.50
CA GLY A 26 11.22 -18.80 32.33
C GLY A 26 11.66 -17.54 31.57
N MET A 27 11.64 -17.55 30.22
CA MET A 27 11.97 -16.37 29.43
C MET A 27 10.82 -15.36 29.43
N LEU A 28 11.15 -14.07 29.54
CA LEU A 28 10.23 -12.99 29.24
C LEU A 28 10.09 -12.86 27.72
N GLY A 29 8.86 -12.83 27.22
CA GLY A 29 8.59 -12.66 25.80
C GLY A 29 7.13 -12.29 25.55
N MET A 30 6.74 -12.24 24.27
CA MET A 30 5.36 -12.07 23.86
C MET A 30 4.83 -13.38 23.27
N ILE A 31 3.57 -13.70 23.57
CA ILE A 31 2.80 -14.73 22.87
C ILE A 31 1.71 -14.02 22.09
N GLU A 32 1.58 -14.35 20.81
CA GLU A 32 0.51 -13.88 19.95
C GLU A 32 -0.11 -15.04 19.18
N GLU A 33 -1.37 -14.88 18.80
CA GLU A 33 -2.02 -15.79 17.86
C GLU A 33 -1.41 -15.53 16.48
N ARG A 34 -0.85 -16.57 15.84
CA ARG A 34 -0.38 -16.47 14.46
C ARG A 34 -1.53 -16.80 13.52
N PRO A 35 -1.99 -15.84 12.69
CA PRO A 35 -3.00 -16.10 11.68
C PRO A 35 -2.35 -16.90 10.54
N ASP A 36 -2.36 -18.23 10.67
CA ASP A 36 -1.82 -19.11 9.65
C ASP A 36 -2.78 -19.23 8.45
N GLU A 37 -2.26 -19.68 7.31
CA GLU A 37 -3.09 -19.84 6.12
C GLU A 37 -4.19 -20.88 6.35
N GLY A 38 -5.43 -20.51 6.07
CA GLY A 38 -6.54 -21.42 6.28
C GLY A 38 -7.91 -20.76 6.29
N GLU A 39 -8.93 -21.60 6.21
CA GLU A 39 -10.34 -21.20 6.32
C GLU A 39 -10.66 -20.73 7.75
N ALA A 40 -11.64 -19.85 7.85
CA ALA A 40 -12.01 -19.12 9.06
C ALA A 40 -12.33 -19.97 10.30
N ASP A 41 -12.53 -21.29 10.16
CA ASP A 41 -12.88 -22.20 11.25
C ASP A 41 -11.83 -22.23 12.40
N GLN A 42 -10.60 -21.78 12.16
CA GLN A 42 -9.54 -21.77 13.19
C GLN A 42 -9.34 -20.41 13.88
N LEU A 43 -9.78 -19.31 13.28
CA LEU A 43 -9.56 -17.94 13.78
C LEU A 43 -10.92 -17.24 13.87
N ARG A 44 -11.55 -17.33 15.05
CA ARG A 44 -12.85 -16.70 15.38
C ARG A 44 -12.81 -15.16 15.46
N VAL A 45 -11.92 -14.52 14.70
CA VAL A 45 -11.61 -13.10 14.80
C VAL A 45 -12.06 -12.41 13.51
N ALA A 46 -13.32 -11.97 13.48
CA ALA A 46 -13.86 -10.97 12.55
C ALA A 46 -14.55 -11.41 11.24
N GLY A 47 -14.91 -12.69 11.05
CA GLY A 47 -15.84 -13.11 9.99
C GLY A 47 -15.32 -12.88 8.57
N PHE A 48 -14.04 -13.21 8.37
CA PHE A 48 -13.40 -13.37 7.06
C PHE A 48 -13.60 -14.81 6.57
N ASP A 49 -13.33 -15.08 5.30
CA ASP A 49 -13.51 -16.41 4.68
C ASP A 49 -12.18 -17.20 4.65
N LEU A 50 -11.08 -16.51 4.33
CA LEU A 50 -9.73 -17.07 4.15
C LEU A 50 -8.66 -16.09 4.66
N ILE A 51 -7.54 -16.60 5.18
CA ILE A 51 -6.30 -15.83 5.39
C ILE A 51 -5.18 -16.40 4.51
N ILE A 52 -4.41 -15.50 3.88
CA ILE A 52 -3.22 -15.84 3.07
C ILE A 52 -2.02 -14.94 3.37
N GLY A 53 -0.82 -15.42 3.03
CA GLY A 53 0.41 -14.63 2.99
C GLY A 53 0.45 -13.61 1.83
N SER A 54 1.41 -12.68 1.88
CA SER A 54 1.56 -11.64 0.86
C SER A 54 2.01 -12.15 -0.51
N ASP A 55 2.76 -13.24 -0.59
CA ASP A 55 3.14 -13.84 -1.87
C ASP A 55 1.89 -14.27 -2.64
N ARG A 56 1.05 -15.10 -2.00
CA ARG A 56 -0.22 -15.56 -2.57
C ARG A 56 -1.20 -14.41 -2.82
N PHE A 57 -1.21 -13.38 -1.97
CA PHE A 57 -2.03 -12.19 -2.21
C PHE A 57 -1.60 -11.44 -3.46
N GLN A 58 -0.29 -11.28 -3.70
CA GLN A 58 0.21 -10.63 -4.91
C GLN A 58 -0.11 -11.44 -6.16
N GLU A 59 -0.02 -12.78 -6.10
CA GLU A 59 -0.46 -13.68 -7.17
C GLU A 59 -1.95 -13.49 -7.45
N ARG A 60 -2.81 -13.46 -6.42
CA ARG A 60 -4.25 -13.21 -6.56
C ARG A 60 -4.55 -11.86 -7.21
N LEU A 61 -3.86 -10.80 -6.80
CA LEU A 61 -4.02 -9.47 -7.41
C LEU A 61 -3.57 -9.42 -8.87
N LEU A 62 -2.75 -10.36 -9.33
CA LEU A 62 -2.36 -10.50 -10.75
C LEU A 62 -3.25 -11.51 -11.48
N GLU A 63 -3.91 -12.45 -10.80
CA GLU A 63 -4.71 -13.49 -11.46
C GLU A 63 -5.95 -12.92 -12.17
N GLY A 64 -6.63 -11.93 -11.56
CA GLY A 64 -7.84 -11.38 -12.15
C GLY A 64 -8.47 -10.20 -11.38
N PRO A 65 -9.41 -9.48 -12.01
CA PRO A 65 -9.97 -8.23 -11.50
C PRO A 65 -10.97 -8.40 -10.33
N GLU A 66 -11.28 -9.64 -9.96
CA GLU A 66 -12.14 -9.97 -8.83
C GLU A 66 -11.44 -9.88 -7.47
N ASP A 67 -10.11 -9.97 -7.43
CA ASP A 67 -9.32 -9.82 -6.21
C ASP A 67 -8.91 -8.36 -6.01
N ARG A 68 -9.38 -7.74 -4.94
CA ARG A 68 -9.21 -6.29 -4.71
C ARG A 68 -8.71 -5.99 -3.32
N VAL A 69 -7.70 -5.12 -3.22
CA VAL A 69 -7.26 -4.59 -1.93
C VAL A 69 -8.31 -3.64 -1.35
N ASN A 70 -8.57 -3.75 -0.05
CA ASN A 70 -9.27 -2.71 0.68
C ASN A 70 -8.32 -1.54 0.96
N GLY A 71 -8.12 -0.66 -0.01
CA GLY A 71 -7.15 0.45 0.09
C GLY A 71 -7.35 1.33 1.32
N ARG A 72 -8.60 1.58 1.75
CA ARG A 72 -8.87 2.37 2.97
C ARG A 72 -8.41 1.67 4.25
N ALA A 73 -8.53 0.34 4.32
CA ALA A 73 -8.01 -0.43 5.45
C ALA A 73 -6.47 -0.41 5.46
N MET A 74 -5.85 -0.55 4.27
CA MET A 74 -4.39 -0.45 4.11
C MET A 74 -3.87 0.93 4.52
N LEU A 75 -4.46 2.00 3.98
CA LEU A 75 -4.10 3.37 4.33
C LEU A 75 -4.20 3.63 5.85
N ARG A 76 -5.25 3.11 6.49
CA ARG A 76 -5.42 3.27 7.93
C ARG A 76 -4.30 2.58 8.71
N ALA A 77 -3.90 1.37 8.30
CA ALA A 77 -2.80 0.66 8.93
C ALA A 77 -1.46 1.39 8.73
N ARG A 78 -1.19 1.87 7.51
CA ARG A 78 0.02 2.63 7.16
C ARG A 78 0.13 3.98 7.87
N LEU A 79 -0.99 4.70 8.04
CA LEU A 79 -0.99 5.93 8.85
C LEU A 79 -0.79 5.66 10.35
N LEU A 80 -1.23 4.50 10.86
CA LEU A 80 -0.90 4.08 12.22
C LEU A 80 0.60 3.75 12.34
N ASP A 81 1.17 3.05 11.36
CA ASP A 81 2.62 2.78 11.30
C ASP A 81 3.43 4.08 11.37
N ALA A 82 2.97 5.15 10.69
CA ALA A 82 3.56 6.47 10.81
C ALA A 82 3.56 6.98 12.26
N ILE A 83 2.44 6.86 13.00
CA ILE A 83 2.36 7.25 14.42
C ILE A 83 3.31 6.41 15.28
N LEU A 84 3.48 5.13 14.98
CA LEU A 84 4.31 4.20 15.76
C LEU A 84 5.80 4.21 15.36
N ASN A 85 6.15 4.93 14.29
CA ASN A 85 7.47 4.97 13.66
C ASN A 85 7.92 3.61 13.10
N ASP A 86 6.98 2.87 12.53
CA ASP A 86 7.21 1.56 11.94
C ASP A 86 7.70 1.70 10.48
N ARG A 87 9.02 1.69 10.30
CA ARG A 87 9.69 2.03 9.03
C ARG A 87 10.13 0.81 8.22
N ASP A 88 10.14 -0.37 8.80
CA ASP A 88 10.60 -1.59 8.13
C ASP A 88 9.47 -2.34 7.42
N ARG A 89 8.48 -1.60 6.92
CA ARG A 89 7.27 -2.19 6.35
C ARG A 89 7.52 -2.73 4.95
N HIS A 90 7.40 -4.04 4.79
CA HIS A 90 7.47 -4.75 3.52
C HIS A 90 6.39 -5.84 3.43
N TRP A 91 6.28 -6.50 2.27
CA TRP A 91 5.22 -7.47 1.98
C TRP A 91 5.09 -8.57 3.04
N ASP A 92 6.17 -9.17 3.54
CA ASP A 92 6.10 -10.32 4.46
C ASP A 92 5.52 -9.98 5.84
N GLN A 93 5.42 -8.70 6.20
CA GLN A 93 4.86 -8.23 7.46
C GLN A 93 3.33 -8.07 7.42
N TRP A 94 2.68 -8.70 6.45
CA TRP A 94 1.23 -8.66 6.30
C TRP A 94 0.67 -10.06 6.09
N ARG A 95 -0.53 -10.24 6.62
CA ARG A 95 -1.48 -11.25 6.19
C ARG A 95 -2.70 -10.58 5.61
N TRP A 96 -3.44 -11.32 4.78
CA TRP A 96 -4.58 -10.80 4.05
C TRP A 96 -5.81 -11.63 4.35
N ALA A 97 -6.82 -10.99 4.94
CA ALA A 97 -8.11 -11.60 5.20
C ALA A 97 -9.08 -11.32 4.05
N GLU A 98 -9.68 -12.39 3.51
CA GLU A 98 -10.67 -12.36 2.45
C GLU A 98 -12.06 -12.00 2.99
N PHE A 99 -12.77 -11.15 2.25
CA PHE A 99 -14.19 -10.88 2.45
C PHE A 99 -14.89 -10.92 1.10
N GLU A 100 -15.59 -12.01 0.80
CA GLU A 100 -16.27 -12.15 -0.48
C GLU A 100 -17.62 -11.41 -0.51
N ARG A 101 -17.89 -10.69 -1.61
CA ARG A 101 -19.18 -10.04 -1.88
C ARG A 101 -19.47 -10.05 -3.37
N GLN A 102 -20.55 -10.73 -3.75
CA GLN A 102 -21.02 -10.75 -5.16
C GLN A 102 -19.88 -11.13 -6.13
N GLU A 103 -19.18 -12.23 -5.86
CA GLU A 103 -18.06 -12.76 -6.66
C GLU A 103 -16.78 -11.90 -6.64
N ILE A 104 -16.76 -10.77 -5.91
CA ILE A 104 -15.56 -9.95 -5.68
C ILE A 104 -14.98 -10.28 -4.31
N ARG A 105 -13.67 -10.57 -4.27
CA ARG A 105 -12.90 -10.84 -3.05
C ARG A 105 -12.19 -9.58 -2.59
N TYR A 106 -12.60 -9.04 -1.44
CA TYR A 106 -11.96 -7.86 -0.85
C TYR A 106 -10.96 -8.26 0.23
N TRP A 107 -9.68 -8.00 -0.02
CA TRP A 107 -8.59 -8.33 0.89
C TRP A 107 -8.31 -7.21 1.87
N ARG A 108 -8.31 -7.54 3.17
CA ARG A 108 -7.96 -6.60 4.24
C ARG A 108 -6.62 -6.96 4.86
N PRO A 109 -5.74 -5.98 5.06
CA PRO A 109 -4.45 -6.23 5.68
C PRO A 109 -4.61 -6.51 7.17
N ILE A 110 -3.82 -7.46 7.64
CA ILE A 110 -3.55 -7.79 9.04
C ILE A 110 -2.04 -7.55 9.23
N PRO A 111 -1.63 -6.49 9.94
CA PRO A 111 -0.21 -6.26 10.18
C PRO A 111 0.36 -7.34 11.10
N GLU A 112 1.52 -7.85 10.74
CA GLU A 112 2.38 -8.70 11.56
C GLU A 112 3.66 -7.93 11.94
N ASP A 113 4.47 -8.53 12.80
CA ASP A 113 5.85 -8.14 13.09
C ASP A 113 6.06 -6.63 13.29
N ARG A 114 5.71 -6.15 14.49
CA ARG A 114 5.88 -4.74 14.90
C ARG A 114 7.13 -4.56 15.77
N ASP A 115 8.22 -5.23 15.45
CA ASP A 115 9.46 -5.24 16.22
C ASP A 115 10.27 -3.92 16.10
N TYR A 116 10.06 -3.14 15.03
CA TYR A 116 10.69 -1.84 14.81
C TYR A 116 9.90 -0.61 15.31
N VAL A 117 8.78 -0.80 16.02
CA VAL A 117 8.02 0.32 16.60
C VAL A 117 8.71 0.92 17.82
N PHE A 118 8.51 2.22 18.07
CA PHE A 118 9.01 2.92 19.26
C PHE A 118 10.53 2.89 19.48
N VAL A 119 11.31 2.54 18.46
CA VAL A 119 12.78 2.48 18.57
C VAL A 119 13.33 3.88 18.88
N ASP A 120 13.88 4.04 20.08
CA ASP A 120 14.49 5.28 20.57
C ASP A 120 15.96 5.04 20.95
N PHE A 121 16.86 5.83 20.37
CA PHE A 121 18.31 5.78 20.64
C PHE A 121 18.78 6.85 21.63
N ASN A 122 17.86 7.63 22.23
CA ASN A 122 18.21 8.69 23.18
C ASN A 122 18.53 8.18 24.61
N GLY A 123 18.62 6.86 24.80
CA GLY A 123 19.05 6.23 26.05
C GLY A 123 20.55 6.43 26.35
N ILE A 124 20.90 6.46 27.64
CA ILE A 124 22.27 6.69 28.16
C ILE A 124 23.16 5.45 27.96
N LEU A 125 23.38 5.01 26.72
CA LEU A 125 24.47 4.11 26.33
C LEU A 125 25.12 4.62 25.02
N PRO A 126 26.45 4.83 25.00
CA PRO A 126 27.04 5.98 24.33
C PRO A 126 27.29 5.77 22.82
N SER A 127 27.01 6.84 22.06
CA SER A 127 27.65 7.42 20.85
C SER A 127 28.38 6.55 19.80
N LEU A 128 28.92 5.39 20.15
CA LEU A 128 29.53 4.42 19.25
C LEU A 128 28.47 3.62 18.49
N ALA A 129 27.36 3.25 19.14
CA ALA A 129 26.21 2.64 18.49
C ALA A 129 25.51 3.63 17.54
N ALA A 130 25.30 4.88 17.99
CA ALA A 130 24.64 5.92 17.19
C ALA A 130 25.32 6.22 15.83
N ARG A 131 26.62 5.90 15.66
CA ARG A 131 27.34 6.08 14.38
C ARG A 131 27.20 4.91 13.41
N VAL A 132 26.91 3.71 13.94
CA VAL A 132 26.60 2.49 13.17
C VAL A 132 25.11 2.44 12.85
N PHE A 133 24.27 2.86 13.80
CA PHE A 133 22.81 2.90 13.71
C PHE A 133 22.27 4.29 13.30
N ALA A 134 23.11 5.19 12.75
CA ALA A 134 22.70 6.51 12.25
C ALA A 134 21.64 6.45 11.12
N HIS A 135 21.36 5.27 10.60
CA HIS A 135 20.32 5.00 9.60
C HIS A 135 18.93 4.83 10.25
N PHE A 136 18.86 4.81 11.59
CA PHE A 136 17.62 4.67 12.33
C PHE A 136 17.15 6.03 12.89
N VAL A 137 16.02 6.53 12.39
CA VAL A 137 15.29 7.70 12.90
C VAL A 137 14.68 7.34 14.25
N SER A 138 15.11 8.04 15.31
CA SER A 138 14.59 7.88 16.67
C SER A 138 13.10 8.19 16.75
N PHE A 139 12.40 7.48 17.64
CA PHE A 139 11.03 7.80 18.01
C PHE A 139 10.97 9.13 18.79
N ASP A 140 10.47 10.19 18.15
CA ASP A 140 10.33 11.53 18.74
C ASP A 140 8.97 12.16 18.37
N ASP A 141 8.69 13.35 18.92
CA ASP A 141 7.44 14.10 18.72
C ASP A 141 7.13 14.40 17.26
N GLU A 142 8.18 14.51 16.43
CA GLU A 142 8.06 14.73 14.99
C GLU A 142 7.89 13.39 14.24
N LEU A 143 6.88 13.34 13.37
CA LEU A 143 6.72 12.24 12.42
C LEU A 143 7.95 12.18 11.49
N PRO A 144 8.39 10.97 11.06
CA PRO A 144 9.43 10.85 10.05
C PRO A 144 9.01 11.54 8.75
N THR A 145 9.96 11.82 7.88
CA THR A 145 9.64 12.22 6.50
C THR A 145 8.93 11.07 5.76
N VAL A 146 8.22 11.40 4.67
CA VAL A 146 7.52 10.40 3.86
C VAL A 146 8.53 9.39 3.31
N GLU A 147 9.67 9.86 2.85
CA GLU A 147 10.76 9.05 2.31
C GLU A 147 11.34 8.10 3.36
N GLU A 148 11.54 8.57 4.60
CA GLU A 148 12.05 7.72 5.70
C GLU A 148 11.05 6.64 6.12
N LEU A 149 9.75 6.93 6.10
CA LEU A 149 8.72 5.94 6.41
C LEU A 149 8.55 4.89 5.30
N ASN A 150 8.85 5.26 4.06
CA ASN A 150 8.57 4.45 2.87
C ASN A 150 9.79 3.77 2.26
N GLN A 151 10.95 3.76 2.95
CA GLN A 151 12.20 3.17 2.44
C GLN A 151 12.01 1.74 1.91
N ASN A 152 11.25 0.91 2.63
CA ASN A 152 10.98 -0.49 2.27
C ASN A 152 9.55 -0.73 1.74
N ALA A 153 8.67 0.28 1.82
CA ALA A 153 7.24 0.15 1.51
C ALA A 153 6.83 0.80 0.18
N THR A 154 7.71 1.55 -0.49
CA THR A 154 7.36 2.40 -1.64
C THR A 154 6.58 1.66 -2.72
N ASP A 155 7.07 0.50 -3.17
CA ASP A 155 6.44 -0.24 -4.28
C ASP A 155 5.09 -0.85 -3.86
N MET A 156 5.01 -1.36 -2.62
CA MET A 156 3.76 -1.85 -2.04
C MET A 156 2.72 -0.73 -1.91
N ASP A 157 3.10 0.41 -1.33
CA ASP A 157 2.18 1.53 -1.10
C ASP A 157 1.74 2.18 -2.43
N ARG A 158 2.62 2.24 -3.44
CA ARG A 158 2.25 2.64 -4.81
C ARG A 158 1.18 1.73 -5.38
N ARG A 159 1.37 0.41 -5.31
CA ARG A 159 0.38 -0.55 -5.84
C ARG A 159 -0.94 -0.51 -5.07
N LEU A 160 -0.89 -0.51 -3.75
CA LEU A 160 -2.08 -0.76 -2.92
C LEU A 160 -2.89 0.49 -2.57
N LEU A 161 -2.29 1.69 -2.68
CA LEU A 161 -2.96 2.96 -2.36
C LEU A 161 -3.27 3.82 -3.59
N ALA A 162 -2.87 3.39 -4.80
CA ALA A 162 -3.04 4.12 -6.06
C ALA A 162 -4.50 4.45 -6.43
N GLU A 163 -5.49 3.74 -5.91
CA GLU A 163 -6.91 4.06 -6.20
C GLU A 163 -7.43 5.23 -5.35
N LEU A 164 -6.79 5.51 -4.21
CA LEU A 164 -7.36 6.41 -3.21
C LEU A 164 -7.23 7.90 -3.60
N PRO A 165 -8.33 8.65 -3.69
CA PRO A 165 -8.28 10.09 -3.88
C PRO A 165 -7.87 10.83 -2.60
N ARG A 166 -7.44 12.10 -2.72
CA ARG A 166 -7.09 12.97 -1.59
C ARG A 166 -8.12 12.95 -0.45
N SER A 167 -9.40 12.94 -0.78
CA SER A 167 -10.48 12.92 0.22
C SER A 167 -10.48 11.65 1.08
N ALA A 168 -10.03 10.50 0.55
CA ALA A 168 -9.86 9.29 1.32
C ALA A 168 -8.69 9.42 2.32
N TRP A 169 -7.61 10.09 1.93
CA TRP A 169 -6.48 10.40 2.80
C TRP A 169 -6.87 11.35 3.92
N ASP A 170 -7.47 12.49 3.59
CA ASP A 170 -7.91 13.48 4.57
C ASP A 170 -8.89 12.89 5.58
N SER A 171 -9.89 12.15 5.10
CA SER A 171 -10.90 11.53 5.98
C SER A 171 -10.32 10.41 6.85
N THR A 172 -9.36 9.62 6.35
CA THR A 172 -8.73 8.54 7.14
C THR A 172 -7.81 9.11 8.22
N ALA A 173 -7.04 10.15 7.91
CA ALA A 173 -6.20 10.84 8.89
C ALA A 173 -7.04 11.51 9.98
N ALA A 174 -8.11 12.23 9.60
CA ALA A 174 -9.03 12.83 10.56
C ALA A 174 -9.72 11.79 11.45
N PHE A 175 -10.12 10.64 10.86
CA PHE A 175 -10.68 9.52 11.63
C PHE A 175 -9.70 8.99 12.67
N LEU A 176 -8.43 8.75 12.30
CA LEU A 176 -7.41 8.26 13.22
C LEU A 176 -7.11 9.29 14.32
N GLN A 177 -6.97 10.57 13.96
CA GLN A 177 -6.76 11.65 14.93
C GLN A 177 -7.90 11.70 15.97
N ALA A 178 -9.16 11.56 15.53
CA ALA A 178 -10.31 11.57 16.42
C ALA A 178 -10.43 10.28 17.26
N ALA A 179 -10.05 9.13 16.73
CA ALA A 179 -10.13 7.84 17.42
C ALA A 179 -9.04 7.68 18.49
N LEU A 180 -7.85 8.25 18.27
CA LEU A 180 -6.73 8.22 19.21
C LEU A 180 -6.84 9.35 20.23
N THR A 181 -7.91 9.33 21.02
CA THR A 181 -8.12 10.30 22.10
C THR A 181 -6.99 10.28 23.13
N GLU A 182 -6.90 11.33 23.94
CA GLU A 182 -5.94 11.37 25.04
C GLU A 182 -6.14 10.20 26.01
N GLU A 183 -7.39 9.85 26.28
CA GLU A 183 -7.77 8.72 27.12
C GLU A 183 -7.32 7.39 26.50
N VAL A 184 -7.56 7.17 25.20
CA VAL A 184 -7.13 5.94 24.52
C VAL A 184 -5.60 5.79 24.56
N ILE A 185 -4.86 6.87 24.34
CA ILE A 185 -3.39 6.84 24.39
C ILE A 185 -2.91 6.60 25.83
N ALA A 186 -3.49 7.29 26.82
CA ALA A 186 -3.16 7.08 28.22
C ALA A 186 -3.47 5.64 28.68
N ASP A 187 -4.61 5.09 28.26
CA ASP A 187 -5.00 3.70 28.52
C ASP A 187 -3.99 2.71 27.93
N ALA A 188 -3.52 2.96 26.70
CA ALA A 188 -2.51 2.13 26.05
C ALA A 188 -1.17 2.18 26.81
N VAL A 189 -0.70 3.37 27.21
CA VAL A 189 0.54 3.53 27.98
C VAL A 189 0.44 2.83 29.34
N ARG A 190 -0.74 2.83 29.98
CA ARG A 190 -0.98 2.12 31.24
C ARG A 190 -0.92 0.59 31.13
N GLN A 191 -0.84 0.03 29.92
CA GLN A 191 -0.63 -1.41 29.74
C GLN A 191 0.85 -1.84 29.86
N LEU A 192 1.79 -0.89 29.82
CA LEU A 192 3.21 -1.19 30.04
C LEU A 192 3.43 -1.78 31.45
N PRO A 193 4.46 -2.60 31.69
CA PRO A 193 4.83 -2.97 33.05
C PRO A 193 5.15 -1.74 33.90
N LYS A 194 4.78 -1.75 35.19
CA LYS A 194 4.91 -0.60 36.09
C LYS A 194 6.27 0.12 36.04
N PRO A 195 7.43 -0.57 36.04
CA PRO A 195 8.72 0.11 35.93
C PRO A 195 8.89 0.93 34.64
N TYR A 196 8.37 0.44 33.50
CA TYR A 196 8.40 1.16 32.23
C TYR A 196 7.44 2.34 32.21
N GLN A 197 6.26 2.20 32.84
CA GLN A 197 5.34 3.34 32.98
C GLN A 197 5.99 4.51 33.72
N GLU A 198 6.71 4.21 34.80
CA GLU A 198 7.38 5.21 35.63
C GLU A 198 8.56 5.87 34.90
N GLU A 199 9.32 5.11 34.12
CA GLU A 199 10.51 5.61 33.40
C GLU A 199 10.16 6.35 32.10
N VAL A 200 9.29 5.79 31.26
CA VAL A 200 9.05 6.29 29.88
C VAL A 200 7.59 6.60 29.56
N GLY A 201 6.64 6.30 30.46
CA GLY A 201 5.22 6.45 30.17
C GLY A 201 4.82 7.90 29.82
N GLY A 202 5.35 8.87 30.56
CA GLY A 202 5.06 10.29 30.33
C GLY A 202 5.60 10.82 29.01
N SER A 203 6.83 10.45 28.63
CA SER A 203 7.41 10.83 27.34
C SER A 203 6.68 10.16 26.17
N LEU A 204 6.41 8.85 26.27
CA LEU A 204 5.69 8.09 25.25
C LEU A 204 4.29 8.66 24.99
N GLN A 205 3.52 8.97 26.04
CA GLN A 205 2.19 9.58 25.89
C GLN A 205 2.25 10.93 25.17
N ARG A 206 3.17 11.81 25.59
CA ARG A 206 3.37 13.12 24.95
C ARG A 206 3.72 12.97 23.47
N THR A 207 4.65 12.08 23.15
CA THR A 207 5.09 11.85 21.77
C THR A 207 3.98 11.30 20.89
N LEU A 208 3.21 10.33 21.38
CA LEU A 208 2.04 9.79 20.66
C LEU A 208 0.99 10.88 20.38
N LEU A 209 0.73 11.77 21.34
CA LEU A 209 -0.18 12.91 21.15
C LEU A 209 0.33 13.88 20.09
N ALA A 210 1.61 14.27 20.14
CA ALA A 210 2.22 15.17 19.17
C ALA A 210 2.13 14.60 17.73
N ARG A 211 2.48 13.31 17.58
CA ARG A 211 2.44 12.61 16.29
C ARG A 211 1.01 12.46 15.76
N ARG A 212 0.04 12.14 16.63
CA ARG A 212 -1.38 12.14 16.28
C ARG A 212 -1.83 13.50 15.75
N ASP A 213 -1.42 14.59 16.40
CA ASP A 213 -1.84 15.94 16.02
C ASP A 213 -1.21 16.42 14.71
N ALA A 214 0.00 15.94 14.40
CA ALA A 214 0.68 16.18 13.12
C ALA A 214 0.14 15.32 11.96
N LEU A 215 -0.58 14.23 12.24
CA LEU A 215 -0.98 13.22 11.25
C LEU A 215 -1.73 13.79 10.03
N PRO A 216 -2.68 14.72 10.14
CA PRO A 216 -3.38 15.24 8.96
C PRO A 216 -2.44 15.97 8.00
N ALA A 217 -1.45 16.70 8.51
CA ALA A 217 -0.46 17.37 7.67
C ALA A 217 0.49 16.37 7.01
N PHE A 218 0.92 15.35 7.75
CA PHE A 218 1.74 14.28 7.22
C PHE A 218 1.02 13.48 6.12
N ALA A 219 -0.24 13.09 6.32
CA ALA A 219 -1.03 12.37 5.33
C ALA A 219 -1.18 13.14 4.00
N ARG A 220 -1.31 14.48 4.06
CA ARG A 220 -1.34 15.31 2.85
C ARG A 220 0.00 15.35 2.11
N GLN A 221 1.12 15.39 2.84
CA GLN A 221 2.45 15.33 2.26
C GLN A 221 2.66 13.98 1.57
N TRP A 222 2.31 12.89 2.25
CA TRP A 222 2.41 11.54 1.70
C TRP A 222 1.52 11.36 0.46
N TYR A 223 0.27 11.80 0.49
CA TYR A 223 -0.59 11.77 -0.68
C TYR A 223 0.03 12.50 -1.87
N SER A 224 0.57 13.71 -1.66
CA SER A 224 1.18 14.49 -2.73
C SER A 224 2.42 13.81 -3.31
N TRP A 225 3.23 13.17 -2.46
CA TRP A 225 4.38 12.37 -2.90
C TRP A 225 3.93 11.18 -3.76
N LEU A 226 2.94 10.41 -3.27
CA LEU A 226 2.45 9.21 -3.96
C LEU A 226 1.63 9.53 -5.22
N SER A 227 0.89 10.64 -5.23
CA SER A 227 0.01 11.00 -6.35
C SER A 227 0.69 11.80 -7.44
N SER A 228 1.95 12.22 -7.23
CA SER A 228 2.75 12.89 -8.26
C SER A 228 3.02 11.95 -9.44
N GLU A 229 3.33 10.68 -9.17
CA GLU A 229 3.51 9.64 -10.19
C GLU A 229 2.73 8.40 -9.73
N VAL A 230 1.69 8.03 -10.47
CA VAL A 230 0.78 6.95 -10.06
C VAL A 230 0.92 5.75 -10.97
N ASP A 231 1.16 4.60 -10.35
CA ASP A 231 1.12 3.30 -11.01
C ASP A 231 -0.29 2.72 -10.89
N VAL A 232 -0.89 2.39 -12.03
CA VAL A 232 -2.19 1.73 -12.15
C VAL A 232 -1.92 0.35 -12.73
N HIS A 233 -2.35 -0.69 -12.04
CA HIS A 233 -2.11 -2.08 -12.45
C HIS A 233 -3.41 -2.72 -12.91
N GLY A 234 -3.35 -3.36 -14.07
CA GLY A 234 -4.23 -4.43 -14.50
C GLY A 234 -3.83 -5.77 -13.89
N THR A 235 -4.18 -6.86 -14.57
CA THR A 235 -3.92 -8.25 -14.18
C THR A 235 -3.37 -9.06 -15.36
N ASP A 236 -3.07 -10.34 -15.16
CA ASP A 236 -2.62 -11.27 -16.20
C ASP A 236 -3.80 -11.75 -17.09
N ALA A 237 -5.02 -11.31 -16.80
CA ALA A 237 -6.19 -11.54 -17.63
C ALA A 237 -6.32 -10.45 -18.72
N ALA A 238 -7.06 -10.75 -19.79
CA ALA A 238 -7.33 -9.77 -20.84
C ALA A 238 -8.20 -8.62 -20.34
N GLU A 239 -7.77 -7.39 -20.61
CA GLU A 239 -8.36 -6.17 -20.06
C GLU A 239 -8.39 -5.01 -21.07
N ILE A 240 -9.26 -4.04 -20.78
CA ILE A 240 -9.36 -2.81 -21.55
C ILE A 240 -9.12 -1.60 -20.66
N ALA A 241 -8.03 -0.88 -20.94
CA ALA A 241 -7.67 0.37 -20.31
C ALA A 241 -8.13 1.58 -21.15
N ILE A 242 -8.86 2.50 -20.51
CA ILE A 242 -9.29 3.76 -21.13
C ILE A 242 -8.76 4.93 -20.31
N ALA A 243 -7.88 5.72 -20.92
CA ALA A 243 -7.34 6.96 -20.36
C ALA A 243 -7.88 8.15 -21.16
N GLU A 244 -8.79 8.92 -20.54
CA GLU A 244 -9.52 10.00 -21.20
C GLU A 244 -9.24 11.36 -20.57
N TYR A 245 -8.61 12.25 -21.34
CA TYR A 245 -8.42 13.64 -20.96
C TYR A 245 -9.73 14.42 -21.04
N GLN A 246 -10.09 15.06 -19.93
CA GLN A 246 -11.30 15.84 -19.77
C GLN A 246 -11.08 17.31 -20.15
N PRO A 247 -12.15 18.09 -20.43
CA PRO A 247 -12.05 19.51 -20.79
C PRO A 247 -11.40 20.40 -19.72
N ASP A 248 -11.45 20.00 -18.45
CA ASP A 248 -10.82 20.70 -17.32
C ASP A 248 -9.33 20.36 -17.14
N GLY A 249 -8.78 19.52 -18.02
CA GLY A 249 -7.39 19.06 -17.97
C GLY A 249 -7.15 17.87 -17.05
N SER A 250 -8.18 17.37 -16.36
CA SER A 250 -8.10 16.12 -15.59
C SER A 250 -8.01 14.91 -16.52
N LEU A 251 -7.45 13.81 -16.01
CA LEU A 251 -7.36 12.53 -16.71
C LEU A 251 -8.22 11.51 -15.97
N GLU A 252 -9.18 10.90 -16.65
CA GLU A 252 -9.96 9.79 -16.10
C GLU A 252 -9.44 8.47 -16.64
N VAL A 253 -8.99 7.59 -15.75
CA VAL A 253 -8.50 6.25 -16.09
C VAL A 253 -9.50 5.21 -15.60
N ARG A 254 -9.84 4.28 -16.48
CA ARG A 254 -10.73 3.15 -16.23
C ARG A 254 -10.09 1.86 -16.72
N LEU A 255 -10.17 0.80 -15.92
CA LEU A 255 -9.84 -0.57 -16.35
C LEU A 255 -11.10 -1.44 -16.29
N TYR A 256 -11.30 -2.23 -17.33
CA TYR A 256 -12.40 -3.16 -17.50
C TYR A 256 -11.86 -4.56 -17.76
N ALA A 257 -12.56 -5.59 -17.29
CA ALA A 257 -12.37 -6.93 -17.82
C ALA A 257 -12.75 -6.93 -19.31
N GLU A 258 -12.05 -7.72 -20.11
CA GLU A 258 -12.35 -7.93 -21.52
C GLU A 258 -13.27 -9.15 -21.71
N GLN A 259 -14.28 -9.03 -22.57
CA GLN A 259 -15.08 -10.15 -23.04
C GLN A 259 -15.49 -9.95 -24.51
N GLU A 260 -15.15 -10.93 -25.36
CA GLU A 260 -15.49 -10.96 -26.80
C GLU A 260 -14.99 -9.74 -27.62
N GLY A 261 -13.86 -9.17 -27.22
CA GLY A 261 -13.21 -7.98 -27.76
C GLY A 261 -13.74 -6.66 -27.20
N GLU A 262 -14.63 -6.69 -26.20
CA GLU A 262 -15.30 -5.51 -25.66
C GLU A 262 -15.18 -5.39 -24.13
N ALA A 263 -15.39 -4.17 -23.61
CA ALA A 263 -15.32 -3.89 -22.18
C ALA A 263 -16.52 -4.51 -21.47
N ALA A 264 -16.28 -5.41 -20.53
CA ALA A 264 -17.31 -6.15 -19.83
C ALA A 264 -17.66 -5.52 -18.47
N GLY A 265 -18.96 -5.42 -18.19
CA GLY A 265 -19.46 -5.00 -16.88
C GLY A 265 -19.10 -3.57 -16.47
N SER A 266 -18.88 -3.38 -15.16
CA SER A 266 -18.42 -2.11 -14.58
C SER A 266 -16.90 -2.10 -14.44
N PRO A 267 -16.23 -0.94 -14.55
CA PRO A 267 -14.78 -0.90 -14.41
C PRO A 267 -14.38 -1.36 -13.01
N PHE A 268 -13.36 -2.21 -12.93
CA PHE A 268 -12.82 -2.66 -11.64
C PHE A 268 -11.87 -1.63 -11.04
N TYR A 269 -11.32 -0.74 -11.87
CA TYR A 269 -10.57 0.46 -11.47
C TYR A 269 -11.16 1.71 -12.11
N LEU A 270 -11.36 2.78 -11.33
CA LEU A 270 -11.78 4.09 -11.84
C LEU A 270 -11.18 5.20 -10.96
N ARG A 271 -10.32 6.03 -11.55
CA ARG A 271 -9.79 7.23 -10.88
C ARG A 271 -9.70 8.41 -11.83
N ARG A 272 -10.07 9.59 -11.32
CA ARG A 272 -9.84 10.88 -11.97
C ARG A 272 -8.65 11.59 -11.32
N PHE A 273 -7.61 11.81 -12.10
CA PHE A 273 -6.37 12.49 -11.72
C PHE A 273 -6.44 13.96 -12.10
N ARG A 274 -5.89 14.83 -11.25
CA ARG A 274 -5.86 16.27 -11.48
C ARG A 274 -4.45 16.75 -11.82
N PRO A 275 -4.29 17.68 -12.76
CA PRO A 275 -2.98 18.14 -13.21
C PRO A 275 -2.21 18.96 -12.16
N ASP A 276 -2.88 19.45 -11.12
CA ASP A 276 -2.24 20.10 -9.96
C ASP A 276 -1.76 19.11 -8.90
N GLU A 277 -2.14 17.83 -9.01
CA GLU A 277 -1.78 16.76 -8.07
C GLU A 277 -0.86 15.71 -8.70
N THR A 278 -1.01 15.44 -10.01
CA THR A 278 -0.40 14.31 -10.70
C THR A 278 0.36 14.77 -11.93
N ASN A 279 1.61 14.31 -12.06
CA ASN A 279 2.48 14.59 -13.19
C ASN A 279 2.46 13.47 -14.24
N GLU A 280 2.41 12.21 -13.81
CA GLU A 280 2.40 11.03 -14.69
C GLU A 280 1.48 9.94 -14.12
N VAL A 281 0.76 9.26 -15.02
CA VAL A 281 0.08 8.00 -14.74
C VAL A 281 0.70 6.90 -15.61
N ARG A 282 1.17 5.83 -14.97
CA ARG A 282 1.73 4.64 -15.60
C ARG A 282 0.73 3.50 -15.47
N ILE A 283 0.28 2.95 -16.59
CA ILE A 283 -0.69 1.87 -16.65
C ILE A 283 0.05 0.60 -17.04
N TYR A 284 0.11 -0.39 -16.14
CA TYR A 284 0.72 -1.70 -16.36
C TYR A 284 -0.39 -2.69 -16.69
N LEU A 285 -0.34 -3.29 -17.88
CA LEU A 285 -1.35 -4.25 -18.36
C LEU A 285 -0.93 -5.71 -18.12
N HIS A 286 0.36 -5.97 -17.94
CA HIS A 286 0.91 -7.31 -17.65
C HIS A 286 0.67 -8.33 -18.78
N ASP A 287 0.34 -9.58 -18.45
CA ASP A 287 0.46 -10.73 -19.37
C ASP A 287 -0.78 -10.96 -20.26
N GLY A 288 -1.88 -10.25 -20.02
CA GLY A 288 -3.13 -10.37 -20.76
C GLY A 288 -3.00 -9.99 -22.24
N ASN A 289 -3.98 -10.39 -23.06
CA ASN A 289 -4.12 -9.81 -24.41
C ASN A 289 -4.92 -8.52 -24.28
N ASP A 290 -4.23 -7.40 -24.09
CA ASP A 290 -4.87 -6.21 -23.59
C ASP A 290 -5.16 -5.17 -24.68
N ALA A 291 -6.09 -4.28 -24.39
CA ALA A 291 -6.29 -3.09 -25.21
C ALA A 291 -6.19 -1.82 -24.37
N ALA A 292 -5.47 -0.83 -24.90
CA ALA A 292 -5.40 0.50 -24.29
C ALA A 292 -5.85 1.58 -25.26
N VAL A 293 -6.65 2.52 -24.76
CA VAL A 293 -7.09 3.70 -25.52
C VAL A 293 -6.78 4.95 -24.74
N VAL A 294 -5.88 5.78 -25.29
CA VAL A 294 -5.66 7.15 -24.84
C VAL A 294 -6.42 8.10 -25.78
N ARG A 295 -7.24 8.99 -25.21
CA ARG A 295 -8.08 9.91 -26.00
C ARG A 295 -8.33 11.24 -25.30
N GLY A 296 -8.85 12.21 -26.06
CA GLY A 296 -9.13 13.56 -25.59
C GLY A 296 -8.10 14.57 -26.10
N THR A 297 -8.13 15.80 -25.59
CA THR A 297 -7.21 16.88 -26.02
C THR A 297 -6.04 17.01 -25.06
N VAL A 298 -4.82 16.99 -25.58
CA VAL A 298 -3.57 17.03 -24.81
C VAL A 298 -2.72 18.26 -25.15
N SER A 299 -2.01 18.77 -24.15
CA SER A 299 -1.00 19.82 -24.29
C SER A 299 0.23 19.51 -23.44
N SER A 300 1.26 20.36 -23.50
CA SER A 300 2.51 20.18 -22.76
C SER A 300 2.36 20.30 -21.23
N SER A 301 1.21 20.77 -20.75
CA SER A 301 0.86 20.86 -19.33
C SER A 301 -0.08 19.76 -18.88
N SER A 302 -0.47 18.84 -19.77
CA SER A 302 -1.29 17.69 -19.44
C SER A 302 -0.49 16.66 -18.63
N ILE A 303 -1.21 15.91 -17.80
CA ILE A 303 -0.70 14.72 -17.10
C ILE A 303 -0.08 13.77 -18.14
N GLY A 304 1.14 13.29 -17.91
CA GLY A 304 1.78 12.28 -18.75
C GLY A 304 1.07 10.93 -18.62
N VAL A 305 0.95 10.19 -19.73
CA VAL A 305 0.38 8.84 -19.73
C VAL A 305 1.38 7.89 -20.34
N ARG A 306 1.74 6.87 -19.55
CA ARG A 306 2.59 5.76 -20.00
C ARG A 306 1.79 4.48 -19.92
N VAL A 307 1.67 3.75 -21.02
CA VAL A 307 1.10 2.39 -21.00
C VAL A 307 2.26 1.41 -21.16
N LEU A 308 2.29 0.40 -20.31
CA LEU A 308 3.26 -0.68 -20.29
C LEU A 308 2.49 -2.00 -20.45
N GLY A 309 2.56 -2.56 -21.65
CA GLY A 309 2.14 -3.94 -21.94
C GLY A 309 3.16 -4.95 -21.44
N GLY A 310 2.77 -6.22 -21.47
CA GLY A 310 3.62 -7.36 -21.14
C GLY A 310 3.73 -8.35 -22.30
N PRO A 311 3.90 -9.65 -22.05
CA PRO A 311 4.12 -10.66 -23.09
C PRO A 311 2.89 -11.00 -23.95
N GLY A 312 1.70 -10.51 -23.61
CA GLY A 312 0.48 -10.74 -24.39
C GLY A 312 0.45 -9.98 -25.72
N ILE A 313 -0.57 -10.25 -26.54
CA ILE A 313 -0.77 -9.58 -27.83
C ILE A 313 -1.66 -8.36 -27.63
N ASP A 314 -1.03 -7.19 -27.57
CA ASP A 314 -1.72 -5.96 -27.18
C ASP A 314 -2.17 -5.11 -28.37
N THR A 315 -3.28 -4.39 -28.16
CA THR A 315 -3.77 -3.33 -29.05
C THR A 315 -3.71 -1.97 -28.36
N LEU A 316 -2.70 -1.16 -28.70
CA LEU A 316 -2.42 0.11 -28.04
C LEU A 316 -2.75 1.28 -28.99
N THR A 317 -3.78 2.05 -28.65
CA THR A 317 -4.35 3.11 -29.48
C THR A 317 -4.22 4.48 -28.82
N ASP A 318 -3.55 5.41 -29.49
CA ASP A 318 -3.57 6.84 -29.15
C ASP A 318 -4.40 7.60 -30.18
N SER A 319 -5.62 7.97 -29.77
CA SER A 319 -6.57 8.79 -30.54
C SER A 319 -6.64 10.24 -30.05
N SER A 320 -5.67 10.66 -29.24
CA SER A 320 -5.66 11.98 -28.63
C SER A 320 -5.29 13.09 -29.63
N TYR A 321 -5.85 14.30 -29.41
CA TYR A 321 -5.54 15.49 -30.19
C TYR A 321 -4.48 16.33 -29.47
N VAL A 322 -3.25 16.33 -30.00
CA VAL A 322 -2.10 17.02 -29.41
C VAL A 322 -2.01 18.47 -29.88
N ARG A 323 -2.12 19.41 -28.94
CA ARG A 323 -1.88 20.85 -29.18
C ARG A 323 -0.39 21.21 -29.12
N SER A 324 0.38 20.61 -28.22
CA SER A 324 1.84 20.78 -28.08
C SER A 324 2.44 19.73 -27.13
N GLY A 325 3.67 19.27 -27.40
CA GLY A 325 4.57 18.64 -26.42
C GLY A 325 4.02 17.49 -25.55
N ALA A 326 3.05 16.71 -26.05
CA ALA A 326 2.41 15.65 -25.28
C ALA A 326 3.40 14.55 -24.85
N ARG A 327 3.17 14.00 -23.65
CA ARG A 327 3.93 12.90 -23.06
C ARG A 327 3.06 11.65 -22.98
N VAL A 328 2.67 11.13 -24.15
CA VAL A 328 2.04 9.82 -24.27
C VAL A 328 3.07 8.85 -24.83
N SER A 329 3.35 7.77 -24.09
CA SER A 329 4.30 6.74 -24.50
C SER A 329 3.72 5.36 -24.28
N PHE A 330 3.88 4.48 -25.27
CA PHE A 330 3.50 3.08 -25.18
C PHE A 330 4.75 2.22 -25.20
N HIS A 331 4.85 1.35 -24.20
CA HIS A 331 5.92 0.39 -24.06
C HIS A 331 5.34 -1.00 -23.98
N ASP A 332 5.99 -1.97 -24.60
CA ASP A 332 5.48 -3.33 -24.65
C ASP A 332 6.63 -4.34 -24.77
N ALA A 333 6.40 -5.59 -24.37
CA ALA A 333 7.37 -6.66 -24.56
C ALA A 333 7.53 -6.94 -26.06
N SER A 334 8.72 -7.34 -26.48
CA SER A 334 8.97 -7.67 -27.89
C SER A 334 8.31 -9.00 -28.25
N GLY A 335 7.10 -8.96 -28.82
CA GLY A 335 6.37 -10.07 -29.43
C GLY A 335 5.80 -9.68 -30.80
N ASP A 336 5.69 -10.64 -31.72
CA ASP A 336 5.57 -10.39 -33.17
C ASP A 336 4.18 -9.95 -33.71
N ASP A 337 3.16 -9.67 -32.87
CA ASP A 337 1.79 -9.37 -33.36
C ASP A 337 1.09 -8.15 -32.71
N ASN A 338 1.81 -7.31 -31.96
CA ASN A 338 1.19 -6.17 -31.25
C ASN A 338 0.75 -5.06 -32.23
N GLN A 339 -0.43 -4.48 -31.98
CA GLN A 339 -1.04 -3.47 -32.85
C GLN A 339 -0.93 -2.07 -32.23
N PHE A 340 -0.05 -1.24 -32.80
CA PHE A 340 0.12 0.16 -32.38
C PHE A 340 -0.61 1.12 -33.32
N ASN A 341 -1.72 1.69 -32.86
CA ASN A 341 -2.49 2.72 -33.57
C ASN A 341 -2.15 4.10 -33.00
N LEU A 342 -1.01 4.66 -33.43
CA LEU A 342 -0.40 5.83 -32.79
C LEU A 342 -0.80 7.16 -33.42
N SER A 343 -0.92 8.19 -32.60
CA SER A 343 -0.92 9.58 -33.08
C SER A 343 0.51 9.97 -33.49
N ARG A 344 0.67 11.07 -34.25
CA ARG A 344 2.00 11.53 -34.73
C ARG A 344 3.00 11.88 -33.60
N HIS A 345 2.54 11.92 -32.35
CA HIS A 345 3.31 12.41 -31.21
C HIS A 345 3.54 11.35 -30.14
N THR A 346 2.99 10.14 -30.31
CA THR A 346 3.21 9.02 -29.39
C THR A 346 4.61 8.45 -29.60
N GLN A 347 5.32 8.17 -28.51
CA GLN A 347 6.60 7.47 -28.56
C GLN A 347 6.38 5.98 -28.31
N PRO A 348 6.57 5.10 -29.31
CA PRO A 348 6.65 3.68 -29.06
C PRO A 348 8.02 3.32 -28.48
N GLY A 349 8.06 2.36 -27.57
CA GLY A 349 9.30 1.76 -27.07
C GLY A 349 9.12 0.27 -26.84
N LEU A 350 10.19 -0.50 -26.99
CA LEU A 350 10.22 -1.91 -26.58
C LEU A 350 10.79 -1.99 -25.16
N LEU A 351 10.16 -2.77 -24.29
CA LEU A 351 10.71 -3.12 -22.99
C LEU A 351 11.91 -4.05 -23.22
N GLN A 352 13.13 -3.56 -22.94
CA GLN A 352 14.29 -4.45 -22.87
C GLN A 352 14.21 -5.20 -21.54
N HIS A 353 13.97 -6.51 -21.58
CA HIS A 353 14.16 -7.38 -20.42
C HIS A 353 15.59 -7.17 -19.89
N ARG A 354 15.71 -6.48 -18.76
CA ARG A 354 16.86 -6.64 -17.88
C ARG A 354 16.52 -7.81 -16.98
N GLY A 355 17.09 -8.97 -17.31
CA GLY A 355 16.93 -10.20 -16.54
C GLY A 355 17.70 -10.21 -15.23
#